data_AF-A0A447JC73-F1
#
_entry.id   AF-A0A447JC73-F1
#
_cell.length_a   1.000
_cell.length_b   1.000
_cell.length_c   1.000
_cell.angle_alpha   90.00
_cell.angle_beta   90.00
_cell.angle_gamma   90.00
#
_symmetry.space_group_name_H-M   'P 1'
#
loop_
_entity.id
_entity.type
_entity.pdbx_description
1 polymer ?
#
loop_
_entity_poly.entity_id
_entity_poly.type
_entity_poly.pdbx_seq_one_letter_code
_entity_poly.pdbx_strand_id
1 'polypeptide(L)'
;MLSQCARFIRRLCFTRRALTVACFLLVAAGVALFYSNWLIVNASQHLTWNDIQTVPARNVGLVLGAKPGNRYFTRRINTAAALYHAGKVKWLLVSGDNGKKEYDEPSAMQQALMAKGVPEAAIFCDYAGFSTLDSVVRARKVFGESRITIISQAFHNQRAIWLAQQYGIDAIGVNAPDLNKRHGTYTRLREKLARVSAVLDAKILHRQPKYLGAGVTIGADSAHGCPSRQ
;
A
#
# COMPACT_ATOMS: atom_id res chain seq x y z
N MET A 1 -34.31 38.86 34.30
CA MET A 1 -32.84 38.71 34.48
C MET A 1 -32.39 37.28 34.77
N LEU A 2 -33.01 36.54 35.71
CA LEU A 2 -32.59 35.16 36.08
C LEU A 2 -32.54 34.15 34.90
N SER A 3 -33.48 34.23 33.95
CA SER A 3 -33.51 33.32 32.78
C SER A 3 -32.43 33.61 31.73
N GLN A 4 -31.88 34.82 31.68
CA GLN A 4 -30.79 35.18 30.76
C GLN A 4 -29.43 34.74 31.34
N CYS A 5 -29.25 34.86 32.66
CA CYS A 5 -28.05 34.41 33.37
C CYS A 5 -27.92 32.87 33.34
N ALA A 6 -29.01 32.14 33.59
CA ALA A 6 -29.03 30.67 33.49
C ALA A 6 -28.75 30.16 32.05
N ARG A 7 -29.25 30.86 31.02
CA ARG A 7 -28.95 30.55 29.61
C ARG A 7 -27.49 30.83 29.26
N PHE A 8 -26.90 31.91 29.80
CA PHE A 8 -25.49 32.25 29.61
C PHE A 8 -24.55 31.23 30.29
N ILE A 9 -24.83 30.86 31.55
CA ILE A 9 -24.07 29.84 32.29
C ILE A 9 -24.19 28.47 31.62
N ARG A 10 -25.39 28.06 31.17
CA ARG A 10 -25.57 26.81 30.40
C ARG A 10 -24.79 26.84 29.08
N ARG A 11 -24.79 27.95 28.34
CA ARG A 11 -23.96 28.11 27.12
C ARG A 11 -22.46 28.02 27.44
N LEU A 12 -22.00 28.65 28.51
CA LEU A 12 -20.59 28.63 28.93
C LEU A 12 -20.14 27.24 29.42
N CYS A 13 -20.98 26.52 30.16
CA CYS A 13 -20.72 25.14 30.57
C CYS A 13 -20.77 24.17 29.38
N PHE A 14 -21.68 24.38 28.43
CA PHE A 14 -21.75 23.61 27.19
C PHE A 14 -20.53 23.84 26.30
N THR A 15 -20.06 25.08 26.13
CA THR A 15 -18.84 25.38 25.38
C THR A 15 -17.59 24.84 26.07
N ARG A 16 -17.48 24.91 27.42
CA ARG A 16 -16.36 24.30 28.17
C ARG A 16 -16.34 22.77 28.05
N ARG A 17 -17.50 22.10 28.15
CA ARG A 17 -17.61 20.65 27.94
C ARG A 17 -17.28 20.28 26.50
N ALA A 18 -17.78 21.03 25.52
CA ALA A 18 -17.46 20.82 24.10
C ALA A 18 -15.97 21.00 23.81
N LEU A 19 -15.32 22.01 24.38
CA LEU A 19 -13.88 22.23 24.26
C LEU A 19 -13.07 21.11 24.92
N THR A 20 -13.52 20.59 26.07
CA THR A 20 -12.86 19.47 26.76
C THR A 20 -12.97 18.19 25.94
N VAL A 21 -14.15 17.89 25.39
CA VAL A 21 -14.37 16.75 24.49
C VAL A 21 -13.53 16.89 23.21
N ALA A 22 -13.51 18.08 22.60
CA ALA A 22 -12.69 18.35 21.43
C ALA A 22 -11.19 18.16 21.72
N CYS A 23 -10.70 18.65 22.87
CA CYS A 23 -9.32 18.46 23.31
C CYS A 23 -9.00 16.97 23.50
N PHE A 24 -9.88 16.21 24.16
CA PHE A 24 -9.71 14.77 24.34
C PHE A 24 -9.66 14.02 23.00
N LEU A 25 -10.55 14.33 22.07
CA LEU A 25 -10.57 13.73 20.73
C LEU A 25 -9.29 14.06 19.94
N LEU A 26 -8.78 15.28 20.05
CA LEU A 26 -7.52 15.69 19.41
C LEU A 26 -6.32 14.93 20.00
N VAL A 27 -6.26 14.78 21.32
CA VAL A 27 -5.21 13.98 21.99
C VAL A 27 -5.31 12.52 21.55
N ALA A 28 -6.51 11.93 21.55
CA ALA A 28 -6.72 10.55 21.11
C ALA A 28 -6.29 10.35 19.65
N ALA A 29 -6.63 11.28 18.75
CA ALA A 29 -6.19 11.26 17.35
C ALA A 29 -4.66 11.35 17.23
N GLY A 30 -4.02 12.22 18.02
CA GLY A 30 -2.56 12.34 18.08
C GLY A 30 -1.87 11.06 18.55
N VAL A 31 -2.41 10.43 19.59
CA VAL A 31 -1.94 9.12 20.12
C VAL A 31 -2.11 8.03 19.06
N ALA A 32 -3.27 7.95 18.40
CA ALA A 32 -3.51 6.96 17.36
C ALA A 32 -2.54 7.10 16.17
N LEU A 33 -2.26 8.34 15.74
CA LEU A 33 -1.28 8.64 14.69
C LEU A 33 0.14 8.21 15.10
N PHE A 34 0.56 8.57 16.31
CA PHE A 34 1.89 8.21 16.81
C PHE A 34 2.04 6.69 16.95
N TYR A 35 1.09 6.04 17.61
CA TYR A 35 1.11 4.61 17.86
C TYR A 35 1.07 3.80 16.57
N SER A 36 0.18 4.12 15.63
CA SER A 36 0.08 3.41 14.34
C SER A 36 1.37 3.57 13.52
N ASN A 37 1.97 4.76 13.54
CA ASN A 37 3.24 5.00 12.88
C ASN A 37 4.38 4.20 13.52
N TRP A 38 4.50 4.25 14.85
CA TRP A 38 5.51 3.50 15.60
C TRP A 38 5.38 2.00 15.34
N LEU A 39 4.17 1.45 15.45
CA LEU A 39 3.87 0.04 15.24
C LEU A 39 4.31 -0.43 13.85
N ILE A 40 3.91 0.27 12.80
CA ILE A 40 4.20 -0.11 11.41
C ILE A 40 5.70 0.00 11.11
N VAL A 41 6.35 1.08 11.55
CA VAL A 41 7.80 1.27 11.31
C VAL A 41 8.61 0.21 12.04
N ASN A 42 8.32 -0.03 13.32
CA ASN A 42 9.04 -1.00 14.13
C ASN A 42 8.89 -2.43 13.57
N ALA A 43 7.68 -2.82 13.16
CA ALA A 43 7.41 -4.14 12.60
C ALA A 43 8.06 -4.40 11.23
N SER A 44 8.50 -3.35 10.52
CA SER A 44 9.06 -3.44 9.16
C SER A 44 10.52 -3.01 9.05
N GLN A 45 11.16 -2.55 10.12
CA GLN A 45 12.50 -1.94 10.09
C GLN A 45 13.61 -2.85 9.55
N HIS A 46 13.48 -4.17 9.71
CA HIS A 46 14.44 -5.17 9.21
C HIS A 46 13.93 -5.93 7.99
N LEU A 47 12.81 -5.49 7.42
CA LEU A 47 12.14 -6.13 6.29
C LEU A 47 12.13 -5.22 5.05
N THR A 48 13.01 -4.22 5.01
CA THR A 48 13.17 -3.37 3.83
C THR A 48 14.63 -3.33 3.37
N TRP A 49 14.81 -3.35 2.05
CA TRP A 49 16.11 -3.34 1.38
C TRP A 49 16.19 -2.13 0.45
N ASN A 50 17.35 -1.49 0.41
CA ASN A 50 17.65 -0.41 -0.53
C ASN A 50 18.51 -0.88 -1.70
N ASP A 51 19.20 -2.01 -1.54
CA ASP A 51 20.08 -2.58 -2.53
C ASP A 51 19.47 -3.89 -3.08
N ILE A 52 19.42 -3.97 -4.41
CA ILE A 52 18.90 -5.10 -5.15
C ILE A 52 19.81 -6.31 -5.02
N GLN A 53 21.13 -6.13 -4.89
CA GLN A 53 22.05 -7.26 -4.84
C GLN A 53 21.98 -8.04 -3.52
N THR A 54 21.66 -7.35 -2.43
CA THR A 54 21.57 -7.92 -1.08
C THR A 54 20.18 -8.45 -0.72
N VAL A 55 19.14 -8.13 -1.50
CA VAL A 55 17.79 -8.64 -1.21
C VAL A 55 17.72 -10.17 -1.39
N PRO A 56 17.04 -10.89 -0.47
CA PRO A 56 16.74 -12.29 -0.65
C PRO A 56 15.88 -12.52 -1.90
N ALA A 57 16.21 -13.52 -2.70
CA ALA A 57 15.41 -13.88 -3.86
C ALA A 57 14.06 -14.49 -3.42
N ARG A 58 12.99 -14.14 -4.13
CA ARG A 58 11.64 -14.71 -3.98
C ARG A 58 11.04 -14.94 -5.34
N ASN A 59 10.07 -15.83 -5.45
CA ASN A 59 9.44 -16.12 -6.73
C ASN A 59 8.72 -14.90 -7.31
N VAL A 60 7.89 -14.23 -6.50
CA VAL A 60 7.02 -13.14 -6.96
C VAL A 60 7.39 -11.80 -6.35
N GLY A 61 7.51 -10.79 -7.22
CA GLY A 61 7.59 -9.38 -6.87
C GLY A 61 6.24 -8.69 -6.99
N LEU A 62 5.64 -8.23 -5.89
CA LEU A 62 4.41 -7.44 -5.89
C LEU A 62 4.73 -5.96 -6.11
N VAL A 63 4.41 -5.43 -7.30
CA VAL A 63 4.54 -4.01 -7.63
C VAL A 63 3.26 -3.29 -7.24
N LEU A 64 3.34 -2.39 -6.25
CA LEU A 64 2.18 -1.63 -5.79
C LEU A 64 1.85 -0.47 -6.74
N GLY A 65 0.56 -0.28 -6.99
CA GLY A 65 -0.01 0.72 -7.88
C GLY A 65 0.42 2.15 -7.60
N ALA A 66 0.72 2.88 -8.66
CA ALA A 66 0.99 4.31 -8.68
C ALA A 66 0.40 4.91 -9.94
N LYS A 67 -0.01 6.17 -9.86
CA LYS A 67 -0.55 6.89 -11.01
C LYS A 67 0.45 6.92 -12.18
N PRO A 68 0.07 6.42 -13.38
CA PRO A 68 0.88 6.56 -14.58
C PRO A 68 1.24 8.03 -14.85
N GLY A 69 2.45 8.27 -15.33
CA GLY A 69 3.00 9.63 -15.49
C GLY A 69 3.49 10.29 -14.19
N ASN A 70 3.28 9.68 -13.02
CA ASN A 70 3.88 10.16 -11.77
C ASN A 70 5.36 9.74 -11.67
N ARG A 71 6.21 10.57 -11.07
CA ARG A 71 7.62 10.23 -10.81
C ARG A 71 7.79 9.00 -9.91
N TYR A 72 6.86 8.76 -8.98
CA TYR A 72 6.86 7.54 -8.18
C TYR A 72 6.64 6.29 -9.02
N PHE A 73 5.78 6.36 -10.05
CA PHE A 73 5.50 5.25 -10.96
C PHE A 73 6.78 4.82 -11.68
N THR A 74 7.45 5.74 -12.37
CA THR A 74 8.69 5.43 -13.11
C THR A 74 9.75 4.79 -12.23
N ARG A 75 9.90 5.27 -10.99
CA ARG A 75 10.88 4.72 -10.05
C ARG A 75 10.53 3.31 -9.58
N ARG A 76 9.23 3.02 -9.35
CA ARG A 76 8.78 1.66 -9.03
C ARG A 76 9.01 0.70 -10.18
N ILE A 77 8.68 1.11 -11.42
CA ILE A 77 8.91 0.31 -12.62
C ILE A 77 10.39 0.01 -12.81
N ASN A 78 11.26 1.02 -12.67
CA ASN A 78 12.70 0.82 -12.79
C ASN A 78 13.22 -0.17 -11.74
N THR A 79 12.79 -0.06 -10.48
CA THR A 79 13.16 -1.00 -9.41
C THR A 79 12.64 -2.41 -9.67
N ALA A 80 11.40 -2.55 -10.15
CA ALA A 80 10.80 -3.84 -10.47
C ALA A 80 11.52 -4.54 -11.63
N ALA A 81 11.80 -3.82 -12.72
CA ALA A 81 12.58 -4.35 -13.84
C ALA A 81 14.00 -4.75 -13.39
N ALA A 82 14.66 -3.94 -12.56
CA ALA A 82 15.99 -4.26 -12.06
C ALA A 82 16.01 -5.51 -11.16
N LEU A 83 14.98 -5.73 -10.34
CA LEU A 83 14.85 -6.96 -9.55
C LEU A 83 14.66 -8.20 -10.44
N TYR A 84 13.85 -8.08 -11.48
CA TYR A 84 13.63 -9.15 -12.46
C TYR A 84 14.94 -9.50 -13.18
N HIS A 85 15.62 -8.48 -13.74
CA HIS A 85 16.89 -8.67 -14.47
C HIS A 85 18.02 -9.20 -13.58
N ALA A 86 18.00 -8.89 -12.29
CA ALA A 86 18.94 -9.44 -11.31
C ALA A 86 18.58 -10.87 -10.83
N GLY A 87 17.52 -11.48 -11.36
CA GLY A 87 17.06 -12.82 -10.96
C GLY A 87 16.55 -12.89 -9.51
N LYS A 88 16.26 -11.74 -8.89
CA LYS A 88 15.76 -11.66 -7.50
C LYS A 88 14.27 -11.96 -7.42
N VAL A 89 13.56 -11.78 -8.52
CA VAL A 89 12.19 -12.23 -8.74
C VAL A 89 12.07 -12.89 -10.11
N LYS A 90 11.24 -13.93 -10.19
CA LYS A 90 10.95 -14.64 -11.45
C LYS A 90 9.71 -14.07 -12.15
N TRP A 91 8.72 -13.65 -11.36
CA TRP A 91 7.47 -13.08 -11.84
C TRP A 91 7.15 -11.77 -11.13
N LEU A 92 6.51 -10.86 -11.84
CA LEU A 92 6.04 -9.58 -11.32
C LEU A 92 4.51 -9.58 -11.30
N LEU A 93 3.94 -9.41 -10.12
CA LEU A 93 2.52 -9.15 -9.92
C LEU A 93 2.30 -7.65 -9.83
N VAL A 94 1.73 -7.04 -10.87
CA VAL A 94 1.43 -5.60 -10.90
C VAL A 94 0.00 -5.36 -10.42
N SER A 95 -0.15 -4.77 -9.22
CA SER A 95 -1.47 -4.59 -8.57
C SER A 95 -1.81 -3.12 -8.42
N GLY A 96 -2.96 -2.71 -8.93
CA GLY A 96 -3.40 -1.31 -8.91
C GLY A 96 -4.88 -1.13 -9.22
N ASP A 97 -5.31 0.12 -9.22
CA ASP A 97 -6.71 0.49 -9.47
C ASP A 97 -7.05 0.39 -10.97
N ASN A 98 -8.21 -0.21 -11.27
CA ASN A 98 -8.82 -0.27 -12.59
C ASN A 98 -10.32 0.13 -12.57
N GLY A 99 -10.74 0.87 -11.54
CA GLY A 99 -12.16 1.16 -11.29
C GLY A 99 -12.77 2.22 -12.20
N LYS A 100 -11.97 2.90 -13.04
CA LYS A 100 -12.45 3.89 -14.01
C LYS A 100 -11.98 3.49 -15.40
N LYS A 101 -12.86 3.62 -16.40
CA LYS A 101 -12.54 3.26 -17.81
C LYS A 101 -11.26 3.93 -18.35
N GLU A 102 -10.92 5.11 -17.82
CA GLU A 102 -9.74 5.90 -18.22
C GLU A 102 -8.51 5.64 -17.34
N TYR A 103 -8.61 4.76 -16.34
CA TYR A 103 -7.58 4.56 -15.33
C TYR A 103 -7.30 3.08 -15.12
N ASP A 104 -6.26 2.60 -15.79
CA ASP A 104 -5.82 1.20 -15.75
C ASP A 104 -4.34 1.19 -15.34
N GLU A 105 -4.09 1.17 -14.02
CA GLU A 105 -2.72 1.15 -13.50
C GLU A 105 -1.97 -0.14 -13.87
N PRO A 106 -2.55 -1.36 -13.75
CA PRO A 106 -1.84 -2.60 -14.07
C PRO A 106 -1.38 -2.68 -15.53
N SER A 107 -2.25 -2.35 -16.49
CA SER A 107 -1.85 -2.39 -17.91
C SER A 107 -0.77 -1.36 -18.23
N ALA A 108 -0.83 -0.17 -17.61
CA ALA A 108 0.25 0.82 -17.74
C ALA A 108 1.57 0.32 -17.13
N MET A 109 1.51 -0.36 -15.97
CA MET A 109 2.70 -0.96 -15.35
C MET A 109 3.29 -2.07 -16.22
N GLN A 110 2.45 -2.94 -16.80
CA GLN A 110 2.88 -3.99 -17.72
C GLN A 110 3.61 -3.41 -18.93
N GLN A 111 3.00 -2.45 -19.63
CA GLN A 111 3.61 -1.77 -20.79
C GLN A 111 4.94 -1.12 -20.42
N ALA A 112 5.02 -0.46 -19.26
CA ALA A 112 6.24 0.19 -18.81
C ALA A 112 7.35 -0.81 -18.44
N LEU A 113 7.01 -1.99 -17.92
CA LEU A 113 7.95 -3.08 -17.65
C LEU A 113 8.43 -3.74 -18.94
N MET A 114 7.54 -3.96 -19.91
CA MET A 114 7.89 -4.48 -21.24
C MET A 114 8.85 -3.55 -21.97
N ALA A 115 8.61 -2.23 -21.89
CA ALA A 115 9.54 -1.22 -22.39
C ALA A 115 10.92 -1.23 -21.69
N LYS A 116 11.05 -1.92 -20.55
CA LYS A 116 12.30 -2.15 -19.82
C LYS A 116 12.89 -3.56 -20.05
N GLY A 117 12.36 -4.30 -21.02
CA GLY A 117 12.84 -5.63 -21.40
C GLY A 117 12.36 -6.77 -20.50
N VAL A 118 11.36 -6.54 -19.66
CA VAL A 118 10.69 -7.64 -18.95
C VAL A 118 9.71 -8.30 -19.92
N PRO A 119 9.82 -9.62 -20.19
CA PRO A 119 8.89 -10.29 -21.09
C PRO A 119 7.47 -10.28 -20.51
N GLU A 120 6.47 -10.19 -21.38
CA GLU A 120 5.05 -10.25 -20.98
C GLU A 120 4.73 -11.51 -20.16
N ALA A 121 5.36 -12.64 -20.51
CA ALA A 121 5.26 -13.91 -19.79
C ALA A 121 5.76 -13.88 -18.33
N ALA A 122 6.43 -12.81 -17.90
CA ALA A 122 6.86 -12.64 -16.52
C ALA A 122 5.94 -11.70 -15.72
N ILE A 123 4.87 -11.16 -16.32
CA ILE A 123 4.03 -10.12 -15.73
C ILE A 123 2.59 -10.62 -15.57
N PHE A 124 2.06 -10.51 -14.36
CA PHE A 124 0.68 -10.84 -14.00
C PHE A 124 -0.01 -9.58 -13.49
N CYS A 125 -1.26 -9.36 -13.88
CA CYS A 125 -1.98 -8.14 -13.58
C CYS A 125 -3.10 -8.35 -12.56
N ASP A 126 -3.10 -7.54 -11.52
CA ASP A 126 -4.17 -7.47 -10.53
C ASP A 126 -4.92 -6.13 -10.61
N TYR A 127 -6.09 -6.17 -11.23
CA TYR A 127 -6.97 -5.02 -11.49
C TYR A 127 -7.84 -4.60 -10.31
N ALA A 128 -7.76 -5.30 -9.19
CA ALA A 128 -8.56 -5.00 -8.00
C ALA A 128 -7.71 -4.54 -6.81
N GLY A 129 -6.55 -3.95 -7.08
CA GLY A 129 -5.65 -3.33 -6.10
C GLY A 129 -6.06 -1.91 -5.68
N PHE A 130 -7.32 -1.72 -5.27
CA PHE A 130 -7.88 -0.39 -4.92
C PHE A 130 -7.26 0.24 -3.66
N SER A 131 -6.64 -0.58 -2.81
CA SER A 131 -5.90 -0.17 -1.63
C SER A 131 -4.73 -1.10 -1.41
N THR A 132 -3.77 -0.69 -0.58
CA THR A 132 -2.63 -1.54 -0.20
C THR A 132 -3.09 -2.85 0.45
N LEU A 133 -4.18 -2.82 1.22
CA LEU A 133 -4.76 -4.04 1.80
C LEU A 133 -5.29 -4.95 0.71
N ASP A 134 -6.02 -4.39 -0.27
CA ASP A 134 -6.54 -5.17 -1.40
C ASP A 134 -5.37 -5.85 -2.15
N SER A 135 -4.34 -5.10 -2.55
CA SER A 135 -3.17 -5.66 -3.26
C SER A 135 -2.46 -6.76 -2.47
N VAL A 136 -2.21 -6.54 -1.18
CA VAL A 136 -1.46 -7.49 -0.34
C VAL A 136 -2.28 -8.75 -0.10
N VAL A 137 -3.55 -8.63 0.28
CA VAL A 137 -4.37 -9.80 0.61
C VAL A 137 -4.76 -10.58 -0.65
N ARG A 138 -4.96 -9.90 -1.79
CA ARG A 138 -5.22 -10.56 -3.07
C ARG A 138 -4.01 -11.32 -3.57
N ALA A 139 -2.77 -10.84 -3.35
CA ALA A 139 -1.57 -11.60 -3.69
C ALA A 139 -1.62 -13.03 -3.10
N ARG A 140 -2.11 -13.19 -1.87
CA ARG A 140 -2.33 -14.51 -1.28
C ARG A 140 -3.61 -15.20 -1.75
N LYS A 141 -4.75 -14.53 -1.65
CA LYS A 141 -6.07 -15.17 -1.83
C LYS A 141 -6.41 -15.49 -3.28
N VAL A 142 -5.87 -14.70 -4.20
CA VAL A 142 -6.17 -14.79 -5.64
C VAL A 142 -4.99 -15.39 -6.36
N PHE A 143 -3.79 -14.92 -6.05
CA PHE A 143 -2.57 -15.36 -6.75
C PHE A 143 -1.81 -16.48 -6.03
N GLY A 144 -2.30 -16.94 -4.86
CA GLY A 144 -1.70 -18.05 -4.12
C GLY A 144 -0.37 -17.73 -3.42
N GLU A 145 0.09 -16.48 -3.48
CA GLU A 145 1.42 -16.09 -3.02
C GLU A 145 1.46 -15.80 -1.53
N SER A 146 2.13 -16.70 -0.79
CA SER A 146 2.36 -16.55 0.66
C SER A 146 3.72 -15.94 1.00
N ARG A 147 4.63 -15.82 0.02
CA ARG A 147 5.97 -15.28 0.19
C ARG A 147 6.37 -14.35 -0.96
N ILE A 148 6.37 -13.03 -0.71
CA ILE A 148 6.48 -12.01 -1.77
C ILE A 148 7.55 -10.95 -1.50
N THR A 149 8.10 -10.35 -2.56
CA THR A 149 8.91 -9.12 -2.50
C THR A 149 8.06 -7.93 -2.93
N ILE A 150 7.70 -7.05 -2.02
CA ILE A 150 6.91 -5.84 -2.28
C ILE A 150 7.81 -4.74 -2.85
N ILE A 151 7.38 -4.08 -3.92
CA ILE A 151 8.15 -3.08 -4.65
C ILE A 151 7.40 -1.75 -4.63
N SER A 152 7.92 -0.81 -3.85
CA SER A 152 7.35 0.52 -3.67
C SER A 152 8.33 1.49 -3.01
N GLN A 153 7.89 2.70 -2.66
CA GLN A 153 8.69 3.58 -1.81
C GLN A 153 8.75 3.07 -0.37
N ALA A 154 9.81 3.41 0.36
CA ALA A 154 10.05 2.93 1.73
C ALA A 154 8.83 3.08 2.66
N PHE A 155 8.22 4.26 2.69
CA PHE A 155 7.07 4.51 3.55
C PHE A 155 5.87 3.59 3.22
N HIS A 156 5.67 3.27 1.95
CA HIS A 156 4.58 2.43 1.45
C HIS A 156 4.88 0.95 1.68
N ASN A 157 6.14 0.53 1.45
CA ASN A 157 6.62 -0.82 1.76
C ASN A 157 6.40 -1.15 3.24
N GLN A 158 6.76 -0.24 4.15
CA GLN A 158 6.56 -0.44 5.60
C GLN A 158 5.11 -0.78 5.93
N ARG A 159 4.15 -0.02 5.38
CA ARG A 159 2.71 -0.25 5.57
C ARG A 159 2.25 -1.56 4.93
N ALA A 160 2.71 -1.87 3.73
CA ALA A 160 2.34 -3.08 3.01
C ALA A 160 2.89 -4.36 3.67
N ILE A 161 4.13 -4.32 4.17
CA ILE A 161 4.75 -5.42 4.95
C ILE A 161 3.97 -5.66 6.24
N TRP A 162 3.65 -4.58 6.98
CA TRP A 162 2.88 -4.73 8.21
C TRP A 162 1.51 -5.37 7.95
N LEU A 163 0.81 -4.93 6.89
CA LEU A 163 -0.43 -5.57 6.45
C LEU A 163 -0.18 -7.04 6.10
N ALA A 164 0.83 -7.36 5.30
CA ALA A 164 1.16 -8.74 4.92
C ALA A 164 1.31 -9.66 6.13
N GLN A 165 2.01 -9.20 7.18
CA GLN A 165 2.15 -9.94 8.44
C GLN A 165 0.80 -10.21 9.11
N GLN A 166 -0.12 -9.23 9.12
CA GLN A 166 -1.45 -9.41 9.71
C GLN A 166 -2.29 -10.46 8.97
N TYR A 167 -2.03 -10.67 7.68
CA TYR A 167 -2.70 -11.67 6.84
C TYR A 167 -1.84 -12.91 6.58
N GLY A 168 -0.81 -13.14 7.42
CA GLY A 168 0.03 -14.34 7.42
C GLY A 168 0.84 -14.54 6.14
N ILE A 169 1.25 -13.45 5.50
CA ILE A 169 2.09 -13.42 4.30
C ILE A 169 3.50 -13.05 4.74
N ASP A 170 4.48 -13.89 4.40
CA ASP A 170 5.89 -13.53 4.54
C ASP A 170 6.22 -12.48 3.46
N ALA A 171 6.45 -11.23 3.86
CA ALA A 171 6.74 -10.14 2.93
C ALA A 171 8.03 -9.39 3.29
N ILE A 172 8.79 -9.08 2.25
CA ILE A 172 9.94 -8.17 2.29
C ILE A 172 9.68 -7.01 1.33
N GLY A 173 10.34 -5.87 1.52
CA GLY A 173 10.17 -4.70 0.66
C GLY A 173 11.48 -4.24 0.02
N VAL A 174 11.46 -3.92 -1.27
CA VAL A 174 12.56 -3.21 -1.94
C VAL A 174 12.16 -1.77 -2.19
N ASN A 175 12.96 -0.84 -1.68
CA ASN A 175 12.67 0.58 -1.68
C ASN A 175 13.07 1.21 -3.02
N ALA A 176 12.07 1.55 -3.83
CA ALA A 176 12.28 2.43 -4.97
C ALA A 176 12.71 3.83 -4.48
N PRO A 177 13.66 4.50 -5.16
CA PRO A 177 14.18 5.80 -4.73
C PRO A 177 13.06 6.83 -4.47
N ASP A 178 13.13 7.55 -3.35
CA ASP A 178 12.10 8.51 -2.95
C ASP A 178 12.32 9.92 -3.55
N LEU A 179 11.24 10.65 -3.83
CA LEU A 179 11.31 11.99 -4.43
C LEU A 179 11.88 12.99 -3.41
N ASN A 180 12.63 14.00 -3.88
CA ASN A 180 13.28 15.00 -3.00
C ASN A 180 12.31 15.62 -1.98
N LYS A 181 12.86 16.02 -0.82
CA LYS A 181 12.15 16.45 0.42
C LYS A 181 10.99 17.43 0.24
N ARG A 182 10.97 18.27 -0.81
CA ARG A 182 9.91 19.28 -1.06
C ARG A 182 8.52 18.70 -1.36
N HIS A 183 8.42 17.48 -1.93
CA HIS A 183 7.12 16.79 -2.10
C HIS A 183 6.73 15.95 -0.85
N GLY A 184 7.54 16.04 0.21
CA GLY A 184 7.50 15.14 1.36
C GLY A 184 6.36 15.42 2.33
N THR A 185 5.98 16.67 2.61
CA THR A 185 5.11 16.97 3.76
C THR A 185 3.69 16.45 3.59
N TYR A 186 3.03 16.73 2.45
CA TYR A 186 1.70 16.22 2.16
C TYR A 186 1.68 14.68 2.07
N THR A 187 2.67 14.11 1.36
CA THR A 187 2.82 12.65 1.24
C THR A 187 3.01 11.98 2.59
N ARG A 188 3.83 12.55 3.48
CA ARG A 188 4.07 12.06 4.84
C ARG A 188 2.82 12.15 5.72
N LEU A 189 2.07 13.24 5.64
CA LEU A 189 0.81 13.37 6.37
C LEU A 189 -0.20 12.33 5.91
N ARG A 190 -0.41 12.22 4.59
CA ARG A 190 -1.29 11.21 3.99
C ARG A 190 -0.89 9.81 4.40
N GLU A 191 0.41 9.52 4.45
CA GLU A 191 0.91 8.22 4.87
C GLU A 191 0.66 7.95 6.36
N LYS A 192 0.85 8.93 7.25
CA LYS A 192 0.49 8.77 8.68
C LYS A 192 -0.99 8.45 8.85
N LEU A 193 -1.88 9.12 8.11
CA LEU A 193 -3.30 8.82 8.10
C LEU A 193 -3.58 7.42 7.53
N ALA A 194 -2.90 7.03 6.45
CA ALA A 194 -3.04 5.71 5.85
C ALA A 194 -2.56 4.58 6.78
N ARG A 195 -1.57 4.84 7.64
CA ARG A 195 -1.10 3.91 8.68
C ARG A 195 -2.15 3.68 9.74
N VAL A 196 -2.83 4.74 10.19
CA VAL A 196 -3.98 4.61 11.10
C VAL A 196 -5.08 3.77 10.44
N SER A 197 -5.46 4.10 9.19
CA SER A 197 -6.46 3.31 8.44
C SER A 197 -6.07 1.84 8.35
N ALA A 198 -4.81 1.53 8.00
CA ALA A 198 -4.34 0.16 7.91
C ALA A 198 -4.46 -0.60 9.24
N VAL A 199 -4.14 0.06 10.36
CA VAL A 199 -4.31 -0.53 11.70
C VAL A 199 -5.77 -0.80 12.00
N LEU A 200 -6.67 0.15 11.72
CA LEU A 200 -8.12 -0.03 11.90
C LEU A 200 -8.64 -1.18 11.02
N ASP A 201 -8.30 -1.17 9.73
CA ASP A 201 -8.75 -2.14 8.74
C ASP A 201 -8.32 -3.56 9.12
N ALA A 202 -7.07 -3.76 9.55
CA ALA A 202 -6.55 -5.10 9.83
C ALA A 202 -6.86 -5.61 11.24
N LYS A 203 -6.72 -4.77 12.28
CA LYS A 203 -6.85 -5.20 13.68
C LYS A 203 -8.26 -5.10 14.25
N ILE A 204 -9.07 -4.15 13.76
CA ILE A 204 -10.40 -3.89 14.33
C ILE A 204 -11.49 -4.36 13.38
N LEU A 205 -11.38 -3.99 12.10
CA LEU A 205 -12.41 -4.29 11.10
C LEU A 205 -12.21 -5.63 10.39
N HIS A 206 -11.02 -6.25 10.50
CA HIS A 206 -10.63 -7.47 9.80
C HIS A 206 -11.01 -7.47 8.31
N ARG A 207 -10.84 -6.31 7.67
CA ARG A 207 -11.31 -6.00 6.33
C ARG A 207 -10.76 -7.02 5.33
N GLN A 208 -11.59 -7.42 4.38
CA GLN A 208 -11.21 -8.25 3.25
C GLN A 208 -11.15 -7.43 1.96
N PRO A 209 -10.46 -7.93 0.91
CA PRO A 209 -10.43 -7.27 -0.37
C PRO A 209 -11.82 -7.00 -0.92
N LYS A 210 -12.00 -5.85 -1.57
CA LYS A 210 -13.30 -5.49 -2.16
C LYS A 210 -13.78 -6.50 -3.20
N TYR A 211 -12.84 -7.05 -3.98
CA TYR A 211 -13.10 -8.11 -4.95
C TYR A 211 -12.06 -9.21 -4.75
N LEU A 212 -12.48 -10.48 -4.84
CA LEU A 212 -11.58 -11.64 -4.82
C LEU A 212 -11.46 -12.28 -6.21
N GLY A 213 -12.54 -12.42 -6.97
CA GLY A 213 -12.48 -12.99 -8.32
C GLY A 213 -12.01 -14.45 -8.32
N ALA A 214 -11.73 -15.00 -9.51
CA ALA A 214 -11.20 -16.35 -9.65
C ALA A 214 -9.71 -16.41 -9.28
N GLY A 215 -9.26 -17.56 -8.76
CA GLY A 215 -7.85 -17.80 -8.48
C GLY A 215 -7.01 -17.85 -9.75
N VAL A 216 -5.82 -17.27 -9.70
CA VAL A 216 -4.83 -17.24 -10.78
C VAL A 216 -3.56 -17.88 -10.24
N THR A 217 -3.05 -18.90 -10.94
CA THR A 217 -1.76 -19.49 -10.58
C THR A 217 -0.66 -18.70 -11.28
N ILE A 218 0.38 -18.30 -10.55
CA ILE A 218 1.58 -17.69 -11.14
C ILE A 218 2.59 -18.80 -11.44
N GLY A 219 2.97 -18.98 -12.71
CA GLY A 219 3.93 -20.01 -13.11
C GLY A 219 4.23 -19.96 -14.60
N ALA A 220 5.07 -20.86 -15.12
CA ALA A 220 5.39 -20.89 -16.55
C ALA A 220 4.19 -21.27 -17.44
N ASP A 221 3.28 -22.09 -16.91
CA ASP A 221 2.16 -22.70 -17.65
C ASP A 221 0.84 -21.92 -17.53
N SER A 222 0.84 -20.81 -16.81
CA SER A 222 -0.35 -19.97 -16.61
C SER A 222 -0.59 -19.01 -17.77
N ALA A 223 -1.84 -18.59 -17.98
CA ALA A 223 -2.14 -17.48 -18.88
C ALA A 223 -1.42 -16.22 -18.39
N HIS A 224 -0.51 -15.70 -19.22
CA HIS A 224 0.36 -14.58 -18.87
C HIS A 224 -0.16 -13.25 -19.38
N GLY A 225 0.41 -12.17 -18.85
CA GLY A 225 0.08 -10.82 -19.26
C GLY A 225 -1.20 -10.30 -18.62
N CYS A 226 -1.50 -9.04 -18.94
CA CYS A 226 -2.75 -8.38 -18.62
C CYS A 226 -3.80 -8.84 -19.64
N PRO A 227 -4.82 -9.64 -19.26
CA PRO A 227 -5.90 -9.97 -20.19
C PRO A 227 -6.50 -8.68 -20.77
N SER A 228 -6.72 -8.66 -22.08
CA SER A 228 -7.35 -7.54 -22.77
C SER A 228 -8.73 -7.27 -22.14
N ARG A 229 -9.10 -5.98 -22.03
CA ARG A 229 -10.40 -5.58 -21.50
C ARG A 229 -11.51 -6.32 -22.26
N GLN A 230 -12.37 -7.01 -21.52
CA GLN A 230 -13.74 -7.27 -21.96
C GLN A 230 -14.58 -6.02 -21.72
#